data_AF-A0A448YM20-F1
#
_entry.id   AF-A0A448YM20-F1
#
_cell.length_a   1.000
_cell.length_b   1.000
_cell.length_c   1.000
_cell.angle_alpha   90.00
_cell.angle_beta   90.00
_cell.angle_gamma   90.00
#
_symmetry.space_group_name_H-M   'P 1'
#
loop_
_entity.id
_entity.type
_entity.pdbx_description
1 polymer ?
#
loop_
_entity_poly.entity_id
_entity_poly.type
_entity_poly.pdbx_seq_one_letter_code
_entity_poly.pdbx_strand_id
1 'polypeptide(L)'
;MSDTENWKEAIAGYKTDPKLKAEVRKKFNFRPFKEAPISKIPSKDTIELDALDFSKFKEGPEGLEDRKKLAKQLEGAVTKYGFFKIVNFGVSQELINQVLSLSQGTLEEPEEVKKQFIGGERNLPHEKERPLGVVRGTGYKPLGYWKYTNDTPDNVEFFNFRYFTQYDTFFNKTEYPEFVKYNLDDIAYYFNYIHREVLRRVVNLIDLILEIPEGTTYRKYFDVVQGDLENAPNGSGRFLLYHPVSDEYNEKTGAIWMRGHADGDALTFILSQPILSLQIREHDTGIWKYATHTPGALVVNIGDMFQQLTGGYFKSSIHRVVTAPEDQRQYYRDTVIYFCNPVPTVYLDPDSLESPKLDRLGLKRDQKLERITARQWDDKKGEFFNRTSANRTQNISFFGRPTVGSLIGEQQPAAGKVSS
;
A
#
# COMPACT_ATOMS: atom_id res chain seq x y z
N MET A 1 -28.49 -7.73 1.45
CA MET A 1 -27.47 -7.35 2.46
C MET A 1 -27.13 -8.64 3.15
N SER A 2 -25.93 -9.20 2.92
CA SER A 2 -25.44 -10.25 3.82
C SER A 2 -25.29 -9.64 5.21
N ASP A 3 -25.58 -10.40 6.26
CA ASP A 3 -25.37 -9.99 7.65
C ASP A 3 -23.94 -9.50 7.79
N THR A 4 -23.74 -8.18 7.78
CA THR A 4 -22.42 -7.59 7.97
C THR A 4 -22.10 -7.79 9.44
N GLU A 5 -21.28 -8.80 9.72
CA GLU A 5 -20.57 -8.94 10.99
C GLU A 5 -20.18 -7.54 11.49
N ASN A 6 -20.58 -7.19 12.71
CA ASN A 6 -20.15 -5.96 13.35
C ASN A 6 -18.65 -6.08 13.63
N TRP A 7 -17.82 -5.79 12.63
CA TRP A 7 -16.38 -6.02 12.65
C TRP A 7 -15.70 -5.29 13.81
N LYS A 8 -16.26 -4.16 14.26
CA LYS A 8 -15.76 -3.40 15.41
C LYS A 8 -15.97 -4.15 16.71
N GLU A 9 -17.15 -4.75 16.89
CA GLU A 9 -17.48 -5.56 18.05
C GLU A 9 -16.68 -6.88 18.06
N ALA A 10 -16.50 -7.50 16.90
CA ALA A 10 -15.65 -8.67 16.76
C ALA A 10 -14.21 -8.39 17.20
N ILE A 11 -13.60 -7.28 16.74
CA ILE A 11 -12.26 -6.86 17.17
C ILE A 11 -12.24 -6.48 18.66
N ALA A 12 -13.29 -5.88 19.19
CA ALA A 12 -13.39 -5.55 20.61
C ALA A 12 -13.31 -6.80 21.51
N GLY A 13 -13.72 -7.97 21.00
CA GLY A 13 -13.55 -9.27 21.67
C GLY A 13 -12.08 -9.71 21.85
N TYR A 14 -11.15 -9.14 21.06
CA TYR A 14 -9.70 -9.40 21.13
C TYR A 14 -8.92 -8.28 21.82
N LYS A 15 -9.62 -7.35 22.47
CA LYS A 15 -8.99 -6.18 23.08
C LYS A 15 -7.97 -6.60 24.14
N THR A 16 -6.75 -6.09 24.02
CA THR A 16 -5.71 -6.31 25.02
C THR A 16 -6.01 -5.45 26.25
N ASP A 17 -5.79 -6.01 27.46
CA ASP A 17 -5.91 -5.25 28.70
C ASP A 17 -5.07 -3.95 28.63
N PRO A 18 -5.66 -2.77 28.89
CA PRO A 18 -4.96 -1.50 28.74
C PRO A 18 -3.71 -1.35 29.63
N LYS A 19 -3.70 -1.96 30.84
CA LYS A 19 -2.53 -1.89 31.72
C LYS A 19 -1.40 -2.74 31.17
N LEU A 20 -1.70 -3.98 30.76
CA LEU A 20 -0.73 -4.85 30.13
C LEU A 20 -0.15 -4.24 28.85
N LYS A 21 -1.00 -3.66 28.00
CA LYS A 21 -0.58 -2.94 26.80
C LYS A 21 0.37 -1.79 27.14
N ALA A 22 0.08 -1.00 28.18
CA ALA A 22 0.93 0.09 28.63
C ALA A 22 2.28 -0.40 29.17
N GLU A 23 2.30 -1.50 29.92
CA GLU A 23 3.53 -2.13 30.43
C GLU A 23 4.43 -2.62 29.28
N VAL A 24 3.85 -3.28 28.29
CA VAL A 24 4.58 -3.75 27.09
C VAL A 24 5.13 -2.58 26.30
N ARG A 25 4.31 -1.55 26.03
CA ARG A 25 4.77 -0.33 25.35
C ARG A 25 5.93 0.34 26.08
N LYS A 26 5.89 0.38 27.42
CA LYS A 26 7.00 0.90 28.23
C LYS A 26 8.24 0.02 28.15
N LYS A 27 8.08 -1.31 28.25
CA LYS A 27 9.17 -2.30 28.17
C LYS A 27 9.94 -2.19 26.85
N PHE A 28 9.24 -1.97 25.74
CA PHE A 28 9.79 -1.89 24.39
C PHE A 28 9.92 -0.45 23.85
N ASN A 29 9.94 0.55 24.75
CA ASN A 29 10.22 1.95 24.40
C ASN A 29 9.34 2.56 23.28
N PHE A 30 8.07 2.18 23.23
CA PHE A 30 7.10 2.78 22.32
C PHE A 30 6.85 4.23 22.75
N ARG A 31 6.98 5.15 21.79
CA ARG A 31 6.88 6.59 22.02
C ARG A 31 6.26 7.30 20.82
N PRO A 32 5.72 8.52 20.99
CA PRO A 32 5.21 9.28 19.86
C PRO A 32 6.28 9.45 18.77
N PHE A 33 5.92 9.15 17.52
CA PHE A 33 6.82 9.35 16.39
C PHE A 33 7.01 10.84 16.13
N LYS A 34 8.26 11.26 15.94
CA LYS A 34 8.60 12.65 15.63
C LYS A 34 8.74 12.81 14.11
N GLU A 35 7.69 13.29 13.49
CA GLU A 35 7.70 13.60 12.06
C GLU A 35 8.67 14.73 11.71
N ALA A 36 9.16 14.72 10.46
CA ALA A 36 9.93 15.83 9.92
C ALA A 36 9.03 17.08 9.75
N PRO A 37 9.56 18.31 9.93
CA PRO A 37 8.85 19.50 9.51
C PRO A 37 8.65 19.49 7.99
N ILE A 38 7.64 20.20 7.50
CA ILE A 38 7.50 20.48 6.06
C ILE A 38 8.79 21.15 5.56
N SER A 39 9.37 20.59 4.49
CA SER A 39 10.58 21.15 3.90
C SER A 39 10.35 22.58 3.44
N LYS A 40 11.31 23.46 3.73
CA LYS A 40 11.34 24.84 3.24
C LYS A 40 12.04 24.96 1.89
N ILE A 41 12.66 23.89 1.43
CA ILE A 41 13.37 23.84 0.15
C ILE A 41 12.33 23.66 -0.96
N PRO A 42 12.16 24.64 -1.87
CA PRO A 42 11.17 24.54 -2.93
C PRO A 42 11.57 23.45 -3.92
N SER A 43 10.65 22.53 -4.20
CA SER A 43 10.80 21.57 -5.30
C SER A 43 10.08 22.09 -6.54
N LYS A 44 10.78 22.12 -7.68
CA LYS A 44 10.24 22.68 -8.94
C LYS A 44 9.23 21.75 -9.62
N ASP A 45 9.20 20.47 -9.24
CA ASP A 45 8.39 19.44 -9.88
C ASP A 45 7.46 18.77 -8.86
N THR A 46 6.57 19.54 -8.22
CA THR A 46 5.56 18.99 -7.30
C THR A 46 4.25 18.69 -8.02
N ILE A 47 3.52 17.71 -7.50
CA ILE A 47 2.12 17.45 -7.85
C ILE A 47 1.24 17.56 -6.61
N GLU A 48 0.16 18.34 -6.74
CA GLU A 48 -0.95 18.32 -5.80
C GLU A 48 -1.98 17.31 -6.29
N LEU A 49 -2.05 16.17 -5.61
CA LEU A 49 -3.02 15.12 -5.91
C LEU A 49 -4.41 15.54 -5.47
N ASP A 50 -5.42 15.21 -6.28
CA ASP A 50 -6.82 15.44 -5.96
C ASP A 50 -7.18 14.79 -4.62
N ALA A 51 -7.70 15.59 -3.68
CA ALA A 51 -8.12 15.12 -2.37
C ALA A 51 -9.64 14.88 -2.35
N LEU A 52 -10.03 13.62 -2.17
CA LEU A 52 -11.41 13.23 -1.90
C LEU A 52 -11.72 13.49 -0.42
N ASP A 53 -12.70 14.37 -0.18
CA ASP A 53 -13.18 14.66 1.16
C ASP A 53 -14.29 13.70 1.55
N PHE A 54 -13.97 12.71 2.37
CA PHE A 54 -14.91 11.67 2.78
C PHE A 54 -15.98 12.16 3.75
N SER A 55 -15.86 13.37 4.32
CA SER A 55 -16.99 13.98 5.05
C SER A 55 -18.18 14.30 4.15
N LYS A 56 -17.95 14.40 2.84
CA LYS A 56 -18.99 14.61 1.81
C LYS A 56 -19.60 13.31 1.31
N PHE A 57 -19.04 12.16 1.66
CA PHE A 57 -19.61 10.87 1.32
C PHE A 57 -20.82 10.59 2.22
N LYS A 58 -22.03 10.72 1.67
CA LYS A 58 -23.26 10.37 2.37
C LYS A 58 -23.74 9.02 1.87
N GLU A 59 -24.11 8.12 2.78
CA GLU A 59 -24.75 6.85 2.44
C GLU A 59 -26.21 7.08 1.98
N GLY A 60 -26.87 6.03 1.49
CA GLY A 60 -28.30 6.08 1.15
C GLY A 60 -28.66 6.77 -0.17
N PRO A 61 -29.91 6.65 -0.65
CA PRO A 61 -30.34 7.27 -1.91
C PRO A 61 -30.20 8.80 -1.93
N GLU A 62 -30.41 9.47 -0.80
CA GLU A 62 -30.32 10.91 -0.62
C GLU A 62 -28.89 11.45 -0.81
N GLY A 63 -27.87 10.60 -0.58
CA GLY A 63 -26.46 10.93 -0.77
C GLY A 63 -25.95 10.76 -2.19
N LEU A 64 -26.76 10.23 -3.12
CA LEU A 64 -26.31 9.80 -4.45
C LEU A 64 -25.63 10.93 -5.25
N GLU A 65 -26.20 12.13 -5.23
CA GLU A 65 -25.62 13.26 -5.97
C GLU A 65 -24.28 13.74 -5.40
N ASP A 66 -24.08 13.63 -4.08
CA ASP A 66 -22.79 13.91 -3.46
C ASP A 66 -21.75 12.82 -3.82
N ARG A 67 -22.16 11.55 -3.83
CA ARG A 67 -21.30 10.45 -4.29
C ARG A 67 -20.95 10.55 -5.77
N LYS A 68 -21.87 10.95 -6.65
CA LYS A 68 -21.58 11.20 -8.08
C LYS A 68 -20.53 12.30 -8.28
N LYS A 69 -20.56 13.37 -7.49
CA LYS A 69 -19.53 14.42 -7.54
C LYS A 69 -18.15 13.88 -7.13
N LEU A 70 -18.10 13.12 -6.04
CA LEU A 70 -16.86 12.45 -5.60
C LEU A 70 -16.37 11.44 -6.64
N ALA A 71 -17.26 10.65 -7.25
CA ALA A 71 -16.93 9.71 -8.31
C ALA A 71 -16.34 10.40 -9.54
N LYS A 72 -16.90 11.54 -9.96
CA LYS A 72 -16.36 12.34 -11.06
C LYS A 72 -14.96 12.89 -10.75
N GLN A 73 -14.71 13.33 -9.53
CA GLN A 73 -13.38 13.76 -9.09
C GLN A 73 -12.39 12.59 -9.10
N LEU A 74 -12.80 11.45 -8.54
CA LEU A 74 -11.99 10.23 -8.49
C LEU A 74 -11.64 9.74 -9.90
N GLU A 75 -12.58 9.74 -10.84
CA GLU A 75 -12.38 9.31 -12.22
C GLU A 75 -11.22 10.05 -12.90
N GLY A 76 -11.14 11.38 -12.76
CA GLY A 76 -10.04 12.16 -13.30
C GLY A 76 -8.69 11.76 -12.72
N ALA A 77 -8.64 11.52 -11.41
CA ALA A 77 -7.41 11.15 -10.73
C ALA A 77 -6.91 9.74 -11.13
N VAL A 78 -7.81 8.74 -11.16
CA VAL A 78 -7.44 7.35 -11.45
C VAL A 78 -7.17 7.07 -12.93
N THR A 79 -7.68 7.91 -13.84
CA THR A 79 -7.43 7.76 -15.29
C THR A 79 -6.21 8.54 -15.77
N LYS A 80 -5.80 9.59 -15.06
CA LYS A 80 -4.62 10.43 -15.41
C LYS A 80 -3.34 9.97 -14.72
N TYR A 81 -3.37 9.91 -13.39
CA TYR A 81 -2.18 9.59 -12.58
C TYR A 81 -2.26 8.21 -11.96
N GLY A 82 -3.47 7.72 -11.68
CA GLY A 82 -3.68 6.54 -10.86
C GLY A 82 -3.46 6.79 -9.35
N PHE A 83 -3.17 8.03 -8.96
CA PHE A 83 -2.95 8.48 -7.58
C PHE A 83 -3.97 9.55 -7.19
N PHE A 84 -4.39 9.53 -5.93
CA PHE A 84 -5.25 10.55 -5.31
C PHE A 84 -4.99 10.61 -3.80
N LYS A 85 -5.64 11.53 -3.11
CA LYS A 85 -5.64 11.62 -1.65
C LYS A 85 -7.05 11.42 -1.09
N ILE A 86 -7.13 10.97 0.15
CA ILE A 86 -8.38 10.95 0.92
C ILE A 86 -8.16 11.71 2.22
N VAL A 87 -9.04 12.68 2.50
CA VAL A 87 -9.09 13.42 3.77
C VAL A 87 -10.40 13.12 4.49
N ASN A 88 -10.44 13.36 5.81
CA ASN A 88 -11.63 13.13 6.64
C ASN A 88 -12.18 11.69 6.51
N PHE A 89 -11.30 10.70 6.39
CA PHE A 89 -11.69 9.30 6.19
C PHE A 89 -12.23 8.63 7.47
N GLY A 90 -12.15 9.32 8.61
CA GLY A 90 -12.80 8.96 9.88
C GLY A 90 -11.93 8.19 10.88
N VAL A 91 -10.61 8.10 10.63
CA VAL A 91 -9.63 7.74 11.65
C VAL A 91 -9.17 9.02 12.35
N SER A 92 -9.12 9.00 13.69
CA SER A 92 -8.67 10.14 14.48
C SER A 92 -7.16 10.37 14.37
N GLN A 93 -6.71 11.61 14.58
CA GLN A 93 -5.28 11.91 14.64
C GLN A 93 -4.58 11.14 15.77
N GLU A 94 -5.27 10.88 16.88
CA GLU A 94 -4.76 10.05 17.98
C GLU A 94 -4.44 8.62 17.51
N LEU A 95 -5.35 7.99 16.77
CA LEU A 95 -5.11 6.65 16.22
C LEU A 95 -4.01 6.66 15.16
N ILE A 96 -3.92 7.70 14.32
CA ILE A 96 -2.80 7.86 13.37
C ILE A 96 -1.46 7.93 14.14
N ASN A 97 -1.37 8.80 15.15
CA ASN A 97 -0.16 8.95 15.97
C ASN A 97 0.20 7.65 16.70
N GLN A 98 -0.82 6.92 17.15
CA GLN A 98 -0.64 5.63 17.81
C GLN A 98 -0.08 4.58 16.84
N VAL A 99 -0.61 4.45 15.63
CA VAL A 99 -0.11 3.46 14.66
C VAL A 99 1.30 3.82 14.17
N LEU A 100 1.66 5.10 14.02
CA LEU A 100 3.04 5.52 13.76
C LEU A 100 3.96 5.18 14.94
N SER A 101 3.52 5.42 16.17
CA SER A 101 4.25 4.98 17.37
C SER A 101 4.47 3.46 17.40
N LEU A 102 3.46 2.68 16.98
CA LEU A 102 3.56 1.23 16.87
C LEU A 102 4.54 0.80 15.77
N SER A 103 4.52 1.49 14.62
CA SER A 103 5.42 1.25 13.50
C SER A 103 6.87 1.49 13.89
N GLN A 104 7.18 2.67 14.45
CA GLN A 104 8.50 2.99 14.99
C GLN A 104 8.93 2.00 16.07
N GLY A 105 8.10 1.77 17.09
CA GLY A 105 8.44 0.88 18.21
C GLY A 105 8.74 -0.55 17.74
N THR A 106 7.98 -1.07 16.78
CA THR A 106 8.21 -2.39 16.18
C THR A 106 9.52 -2.47 15.41
N LEU A 107 9.86 -1.43 14.63
CA LEU A 107 11.00 -1.44 13.72
C LEU A 107 12.30 -0.97 14.37
N GLU A 108 12.26 -0.33 15.54
CA GLU A 108 13.46 0.05 16.30
C GLU A 108 13.94 -1.03 17.28
N GLU A 109 13.19 -2.11 17.47
CA GLU A 109 13.65 -3.25 18.27
C GLU A 109 14.99 -3.81 17.74
N PRO A 110 15.83 -4.42 18.60
CA PRO A 110 17.12 -4.94 18.19
C PRO A 110 16.99 -5.93 17.03
N GLU A 111 17.91 -5.83 16.06
CA GLU A 111 17.89 -6.63 14.84
C GLU A 111 17.83 -8.14 15.12
N GLU A 112 18.56 -8.61 16.14
CA GLU A 112 18.57 -10.02 16.56
C GLU A 112 17.21 -10.52 17.07
N VAL A 113 16.36 -9.63 17.58
CA VAL A 113 15.00 -9.96 18.00
C VAL A 113 14.07 -9.98 16.78
N LYS A 114 14.11 -8.92 15.95
CA LYS A 114 13.25 -8.84 14.75
C LYS A 114 13.54 -9.96 13.74
N LYS A 115 14.81 -10.37 13.58
CA LYS A 115 15.23 -11.49 12.70
C LYS A 115 14.72 -12.86 13.12
N GLN A 116 14.17 -13.02 14.33
CA GLN A 116 13.48 -14.26 14.69
C GLN A 116 12.13 -14.39 13.97
N PHE A 117 11.59 -13.26 13.51
CA PHE A 117 10.27 -13.16 12.86
C PHE A 117 10.38 -12.73 11.40
N ILE A 118 11.39 -13.23 10.68
CA ILE A 118 11.58 -12.92 9.25
C ILE A 118 10.32 -13.26 8.45
N GLY A 119 9.92 -12.30 7.60
CA GLY A 119 8.80 -12.42 6.70
C GLY A 119 8.91 -13.66 5.83
N GLY A 120 7.77 -14.28 5.56
CA GLY A 120 7.70 -15.41 4.66
C GLY A 120 6.66 -16.42 5.08
N GLU A 121 6.85 -17.61 4.55
CA GLU A 121 5.87 -18.68 4.55
C GLU A 121 5.93 -19.52 5.84
N ARG A 122 6.19 -18.86 6.98
CA ARG A 122 6.51 -19.55 8.23
C ARG A 122 5.30 -19.72 9.14
N ASN A 123 4.29 -18.87 8.99
CA ASN A 123 3.24 -18.72 9.99
C ASN A 123 2.07 -19.68 9.79
N LEU A 124 1.65 -19.96 8.54
CA LEU A 124 0.48 -20.81 8.26
C LEU A 124 0.83 -21.92 7.25
N PRO A 125 0.27 -23.14 7.37
CA PRO A 125 0.59 -24.25 6.47
C PRO A 125 0.41 -23.93 4.98
N HIS A 126 -0.68 -23.27 4.60
CA HIS A 126 -0.96 -22.94 3.19
C HIS A 126 -0.06 -21.82 2.64
N GLU A 127 0.64 -21.07 3.50
CA GLU A 127 1.62 -20.10 3.02
C GLU A 127 2.92 -20.78 2.58
N LYS A 128 3.27 -21.96 3.14
CA LYS A 128 4.48 -22.76 2.81
C LYS A 128 4.57 -23.21 1.35
N GLU A 129 3.49 -23.08 0.61
CA GLU A 129 3.39 -23.47 -0.79
C GLU A 129 3.33 -22.26 -1.72
N ARG A 130 3.38 -21.03 -1.18
CA ARG A 130 3.20 -19.78 -1.93
C ARG A 130 4.45 -18.93 -1.91
N PRO A 131 4.94 -18.39 -3.04
CA PRO A 131 6.20 -17.63 -3.11
C PRO A 131 6.11 -16.19 -2.56
N LEU A 132 5.56 -16.03 -1.34
CA LEU A 132 5.39 -14.76 -0.66
C LEU A 132 6.71 -14.17 -0.20
N GLY A 133 7.62 -15.03 0.28
CA GLY A 133 8.94 -14.66 0.79
C GLY A 133 8.95 -13.51 1.81
N VAL A 134 10.13 -12.95 2.04
CA VAL A 134 10.38 -11.88 3.03
C VAL A 134 9.56 -10.63 2.75
N VAL A 135 9.32 -10.32 1.48
CA VAL A 135 8.70 -9.06 1.09
C VAL A 135 7.18 -9.05 1.24
N ARG A 136 6.51 -10.19 1.00
CA ARG A 136 5.04 -10.24 1.02
C ARG A 136 4.46 -11.11 2.12
N GLY A 137 5.24 -12.01 2.71
CA GLY A 137 4.83 -12.82 3.84
C GLY A 137 4.70 -12.00 5.12
N THR A 138 3.92 -12.50 6.08
CA THR A 138 3.79 -11.90 7.41
C THR A 138 5.13 -11.94 8.14
N GLY A 139 5.52 -10.83 8.76
CA GLY A 139 6.78 -10.71 9.50
C GLY A 139 7.72 -9.63 8.97
N TYR A 140 8.96 -9.70 9.42
CA TYR A 140 10.01 -8.70 9.28
C TYR A 140 10.85 -8.85 8.01
N LYS A 141 11.05 -7.76 7.28
CA LYS A 141 12.07 -7.62 6.24
C LYS A 141 13.25 -6.83 6.79
N PRO A 142 14.46 -7.41 6.84
CA PRO A 142 15.66 -6.75 7.33
C PRO A 142 16.10 -5.55 6.51
N LEU A 143 16.68 -4.57 7.20
CA LEU A 143 17.44 -3.49 6.57
C LEU A 143 18.53 -4.08 5.65
N GLY A 144 18.66 -3.54 4.44
CA GLY A 144 19.68 -3.99 3.48
C GLY A 144 19.40 -5.34 2.80
N TYR A 145 18.20 -5.90 2.98
CA TYR A 145 17.80 -7.16 2.32
C TYR A 145 17.78 -7.06 0.80
N TRP A 146 17.30 -5.94 0.23
CA TRP A 146 17.46 -5.66 -1.19
C TRP A 146 18.79 -4.96 -1.46
N LYS A 147 19.40 -5.31 -2.59
CA LYS A 147 20.55 -4.59 -3.14
C LYS A 147 20.12 -3.85 -4.40
N TYR A 148 20.43 -2.57 -4.46
CA TYR A 148 20.08 -1.70 -5.58
C TYR A 148 21.29 -1.47 -6.49
N THR A 149 21.56 -0.20 -6.84
CA THR A 149 22.63 0.17 -7.77
C THR A 149 23.98 -0.05 -7.08
N ASN A 150 24.94 -0.59 -7.82
CA ASN A 150 26.28 -0.91 -7.31
C ASN A 150 26.27 -1.86 -6.10
N ASP A 151 25.30 -2.77 -6.05
CA ASP A 151 25.08 -3.71 -4.94
C ASP A 151 24.92 -3.06 -3.56
N THR A 152 24.52 -1.78 -3.54
CA THR A 152 24.30 -1.02 -2.31
C THR A 152 23.05 -1.54 -1.60
N PRO A 153 23.14 -1.92 -0.30
CA PRO A 153 21.98 -2.32 0.48
C PRO A 153 20.93 -1.21 0.57
N ASP A 154 19.64 -1.56 0.60
CA ASP A 154 18.58 -0.60 0.85
C ASP A 154 18.64 0.01 2.25
N ASN A 155 18.02 1.18 2.43
CA ASN A 155 17.90 1.87 3.72
C ASN A 155 16.50 1.72 4.34
N VAL A 156 15.77 0.66 3.98
CA VAL A 156 14.38 0.47 4.40
C VAL A 156 14.18 -0.86 5.10
N GLU A 157 13.39 -0.85 6.15
CA GLU A 157 12.92 -2.07 6.80
C GLU A 157 11.41 -2.02 6.99
N PHE A 158 10.78 -3.18 7.10
CA PHE A 158 9.33 -3.23 7.30
C PHE A 158 8.85 -4.50 8.00
N PHE A 159 7.65 -4.41 8.59
CA PHE A 159 6.93 -5.53 9.18
C PHE A 159 5.56 -5.64 8.52
N ASN A 160 5.25 -6.81 7.96
CA ASN A 160 3.99 -7.10 7.30
C ASN A 160 3.01 -7.81 8.22
N PHE A 161 1.74 -7.45 8.10
CA PHE A 161 0.58 -8.05 8.74
C PHE A 161 -0.37 -8.57 7.64
N ARG A 162 -0.52 -9.89 7.54
CA ARG A 162 -1.55 -10.50 6.68
C ARG A 162 -2.70 -11.01 7.55
N TYR A 163 -3.83 -11.32 6.92
CA TYR A 163 -5.00 -11.92 7.57
C TYR A 163 -5.64 -11.08 8.68
N PHE A 164 -5.34 -9.78 8.82
CA PHE A 164 -5.97 -8.93 9.84
C PHE A 164 -7.51 -8.86 9.71
N THR A 165 -8.08 -9.21 8.55
CA THR A 165 -9.53 -9.35 8.33
C THR A 165 -10.11 -10.71 8.77
N GLN A 166 -9.25 -11.68 9.08
CA GLN A 166 -9.58 -13.06 9.46
C GLN A 166 -9.16 -13.27 10.92
N TYR A 167 -10.05 -12.97 11.87
CA TYR A 167 -9.64 -12.65 13.24
C TYR A 167 -9.00 -13.82 13.98
N ASP A 168 -9.58 -15.01 13.91
CA ASP A 168 -8.96 -16.20 14.54
C ASP A 168 -7.56 -16.48 13.97
N THR A 169 -7.39 -16.34 12.65
CA THR A 169 -6.08 -16.50 12.01
C THR A 169 -5.10 -15.44 12.48
N PHE A 170 -5.52 -14.18 12.55
CA PHE A 170 -4.68 -13.06 12.94
C PHE A 170 -4.27 -13.12 14.42
N PHE A 171 -5.23 -13.29 15.33
CA PHE A 171 -4.98 -13.18 16.76
C PHE A 171 -4.45 -14.48 17.39
N ASN A 172 -4.91 -15.64 16.91
CA ASN A 172 -4.67 -16.92 17.60
C ASN A 172 -3.72 -17.85 16.86
N LYS A 173 -3.69 -17.83 15.51
CA LYS A 173 -2.90 -18.78 14.70
C LYS A 173 -1.60 -18.21 14.17
N THR A 174 -1.48 -16.89 14.05
CA THR A 174 -0.28 -16.24 13.54
C THR A 174 0.67 -15.91 14.68
N GLU A 175 1.95 -16.28 14.52
CA GLU A 175 2.97 -15.96 15.51
C GLU A 175 3.45 -14.52 15.34
N TYR A 176 3.49 -13.78 16.44
CA TYR A 176 3.99 -12.41 16.49
C TYR A 176 4.95 -12.23 17.66
N PRO A 177 5.96 -11.36 17.53
CA PRO A 177 6.79 -10.99 18.67
C PRO A 177 5.95 -10.31 19.75
N GLU A 178 6.41 -10.38 21.00
CA GLU A 178 5.71 -9.85 22.17
C GLU A 178 5.28 -8.38 21.99
N PHE A 179 6.19 -7.54 21.48
CA PHE A 179 5.95 -6.11 21.26
C PHE A 179 4.89 -5.81 20.19
N VAL A 180 4.62 -6.75 19.29
CA VAL A 180 3.51 -6.67 18.32
C VAL A 180 2.24 -7.28 18.91
N LYS A 181 2.36 -8.46 19.53
CA LYS A 181 1.23 -9.29 19.98
C LYS A 181 0.24 -8.53 20.87
N TYR A 182 0.75 -7.74 21.83
CA TYR A 182 -0.09 -6.97 22.75
C TYR A 182 -0.66 -5.66 22.17
N ASN A 183 -0.38 -5.39 20.89
CA ASN A 183 -0.90 -4.25 20.14
C ASN A 183 -1.73 -4.68 18.92
N LEU A 184 -1.99 -5.99 18.74
CA LEU A 184 -2.70 -6.52 17.58
C LEU A 184 -4.12 -5.96 17.44
N ASP A 185 -4.79 -5.64 18.53
CA ASP A 185 -6.13 -5.05 18.50
C ASP A 185 -6.14 -3.65 17.86
N ASP A 186 -5.15 -2.81 18.15
CA ASP A 186 -5.01 -1.49 17.51
C ASP A 186 -4.62 -1.62 16.03
N ILE A 187 -3.71 -2.54 15.73
CA ILE A 187 -3.26 -2.86 14.36
C ILE A 187 -4.43 -3.38 13.52
N ALA A 188 -5.17 -4.36 14.06
CA ALA A 188 -6.33 -4.94 13.42
C ALA A 188 -7.42 -3.88 13.22
N TYR A 189 -7.70 -3.05 14.23
CA TYR A 189 -8.71 -2.01 14.12
C TYR A 189 -8.38 -1.03 13.00
N TYR A 190 -7.13 -0.54 12.93
CA TYR A 190 -6.71 0.39 11.88
C TYR A 190 -6.87 -0.23 10.48
N PHE A 191 -6.27 -1.39 10.23
CA PHE A 191 -6.32 -2.00 8.90
C PHE A 191 -7.73 -2.48 8.51
N ASN A 192 -8.54 -2.99 9.44
CA ASN A 192 -9.95 -3.29 9.17
C ASN A 192 -10.76 -2.03 8.90
N TYR A 193 -10.49 -0.91 9.58
CA TYR A 193 -11.17 0.35 9.27
C TYR A 193 -10.88 0.79 7.82
N ILE A 194 -9.61 0.73 7.40
CA ILE A 194 -9.25 1.05 6.01
C ILE A 194 -9.96 0.10 5.04
N HIS A 195 -9.98 -1.22 5.30
CA HIS A 195 -10.61 -2.20 4.42
C HIS A 195 -12.15 -2.12 4.38
N ARG A 196 -12.80 -2.10 5.54
CA ARG A 196 -14.26 -2.20 5.69
C ARG A 196 -14.98 -0.87 5.42
N GLU A 197 -14.32 0.26 5.70
CA GLU A 197 -14.93 1.58 5.58
C GLU A 197 -14.35 2.40 4.43
N VAL A 198 -13.02 2.56 4.39
CA VAL A 198 -12.39 3.47 3.41
C VAL A 198 -12.41 2.86 2.01
N LEU A 199 -11.88 1.64 1.86
CA LEU A 199 -11.88 0.89 0.61
C LEU A 199 -13.30 0.69 0.10
N ARG A 200 -14.25 0.29 0.96
CA ARG A 200 -15.67 0.15 0.58
C ARG A 200 -16.23 1.42 -0.07
N ARG A 201 -15.97 2.59 0.53
CA ARG A 201 -16.41 3.87 -0.05
C ARG A 201 -15.69 4.17 -1.37
N VAL A 202 -14.38 3.94 -1.46
CA VAL A 202 -13.63 4.11 -2.72
C VAL A 202 -14.21 3.24 -3.83
N VAL A 203 -14.45 1.95 -3.58
CA VAL A 203 -14.93 1.04 -4.63
C VAL A 203 -16.41 1.28 -4.97
N ASN A 204 -17.22 1.81 -4.05
CA ASN A 204 -18.57 2.27 -4.36
C ASN A 204 -18.55 3.49 -5.29
N LEU A 205 -17.61 4.43 -5.11
CA LEU A 205 -17.41 5.52 -6.07
C LEU A 205 -16.96 4.97 -7.43
N ILE A 206 -16.11 3.95 -7.44
CA ILE A 206 -15.69 3.24 -8.66
C ILE A 206 -16.88 2.55 -9.34
N ASP A 207 -17.80 1.93 -8.60
CA ASP A 207 -19.01 1.34 -9.17
C ASP A 207 -19.81 2.39 -9.96
N LEU A 208 -19.97 3.60 -9.41
CA LEU A 208 -20.60 4.72 -10.12
C LEU A 208 -19.81 5.13 -11.37
N ILE A 209 -18.48 5.20 -11.29
CA ILE A 209 -17.62 5.50 -12.44
C ILE A 209 -17.81 4.45 -13.53
N LEU A 210 -17.87 3.16 -13.17
CA LEU A 210 -18.03 2.03 -14.08
C LEU A 210 -19.48 1.80 -14.51
N GLU A 211 -20.42 2.59 -14.01
CA GLU A 211 -21.86 2.49 -14.28
C GLU A 211 -22.46 1.12 -13.93
N ILE A 212 -21.96 0.53 -12.84
CA ILE A 212 -22.50 -0.70 -12.25
C ILE A 212 -23.17 -0.36 -10.90
N PRO A 213 -24.04 -1.24 -10.37
CA PRO A 213 -24.70 -0.98 -9.10
C PRO A 213 -23.69 -0.82 -7.95
N GLU A 214 -23.91 0.16 -7.06
CA GLU A 214 -23.03 0.40 -5.91
C GLU A 214 -22.89 -0.83 -4.98
N GLY A 215 -21.67 -1.04 -4.48
CA GLY A 215 -21.27 -2.19 -3.69
C GLY A 215 -20.97 -3.45 -4.49
N THR A 216 -21.08 -3.43 -5.83
CA THR A 216 -20.80 -4.59 -6.67
C THR A 216 -19.32 -4.95 -6.60
N THR A 217 -18.44 -3.97 -6.78
CA THR A 217 -16.99 -4.20 -6.70
C THR A 217 -16.59 -4.69 -5.30
N TYR A 218 -17.12 -4.09 -4.23
CA TYR A 218 -16.82 -4.56 -2.87
C TYR A 218 -17.25 -6.02 -2.67
N ARG A 219 -18.52 -6.36 -2.96
CA ARG A 219 -19.04 -7.72 -2.78
C ARG A 219 -18.28 -8.77 -3.58
N LYS A 220 -17.89 -8.44 -4.82
CA LYS A 220 -17.26 -9.38 -5.74
C LYS A 220 -15.77 -9.60 -5.48
N TYR A 221 -15.07 -8.56 -5.05
CA TYR A 221 -13.60 -8.56 -4.99
C TYR A 221 -13.02 -8.33 -3.61
N PHE A 222 -13.77 -7.78 -2.65
CA PHE A 222 -13.20 -7.34 -1.37
C PHE A 222 -14.05 -7.72 -0.15
N ASP A 223 -15.11 -8.50 -0.32
CA ASP A 223 -15.88 -8.97 0.82
C ASP A 223 -15.09 -10.00 1.62
N VAL A 224 -15.38 -10.08 2.93
CA VAL A 224 -14.65 -10.96 3.84
C VAL A 224 -15.65 -11.84 4.56
N VAL A 225 -15.44 -13.14 4.41
CA VAL A 225 -16.13 -14.19 5.16
C VAL A 225 -15.15 -14.79 6.16
N GLN A 226 -15.45 -14.74 7.46
CA GLN A 226 -14.58 -15.31 8.49
C GLN A 226 -14.37 -16.82 8.25
N GLY A 227 -13.13 -17.27 8.34
CA GLY A 227 -12.74 -18.67 8.17
C GLY A 227 -12.52 -19.12 6.72
N ASP A 228 -12.95 -18.34 5.72
CA ASP A 228 -12.69 -18.64 4.31
C ASP A 228 -11.37 -18.01 3.84
N LEU A 229 -10.25 -18.66 4.19
CA LEU A 229 -8.92 -18.16 3.82
C LEU A 229 -8.64 -18.24 2.31
N GLU A 230 -9.31 -19.14 1.60
CA GLU A 230 -9.11 -19.36 0.18
C GLU A 230 -9.69 -18.24 -0.67
N ASN A 231 -10.83 -17.68 -0.25
CA ASN A 231 -11.47 -16.54 -0.88
C ASN A 231 -11.33 -15.23 -0.08
N ALA A 232 -10.51 -15.19 0.98
CA ALA A 232 -10.27 -13.95 1.70
C ALA A 232 -9.45 -12.95 0.85
N PRO A 233 -9.83 -11.67 0.74
CA PRO A 233 -9.04 -10.62 0.10
C PRO A 233 -7.77 -10.33 0.92
N ASN A 234 -6.77 -11.20 0.75
CA ASN A 234 -5.57 -11.34 1.58
C ASN A 234 -4.49 -10.30 1.21
N GLY A 235 -4.85 -9.02 1.32
CA GLY A 235 -3.90 -7.91 1.30
C GLY A 235 -2.94 -7.94 2.49
N SER A 236 -2.07 -6.93 2.59
CA SER A 236 -1.13 -6.81 3.71
C SER A 236 -1.09 -5.39 4.27
N GLY A 237 -1.26 -5.28 5.58
CA GLY A 237 -0.86 -4.10 6.33
C GLY A 237 0.67 -4.11 6.50
N ARG A 238 1.30 -2.94 6.46
CA ARG A 238 2.74 -2.81 6.56
C ARG A 238 3.12 -1.61 7.40
N PHE A 239 4.01 -1.84 8.36
CA PHE A 239 4.84 -0.81 8.98
C PHE A 239 6.14 -0.71 8.22
N LEU A 240 6.55 0.48 7.79
CA LEU A 240 7.73 0.68 6.94
C LEU A 240 8.51 1.91 7.38
N LEU A 241 9.80 1.72 7.64
CA LEU A 241 10.69 2.76 8.13
C LEU A 241 11.91 2.91 7.21
N TYR A 242 12.09 4.09 6.63
CA TYR A 242 13.36 4.47 6.00
C TYR A 242 14.27 5.15 7.00
N HIS A 243 15.54 4.75 6.96
CA HIS A 243 16.62 5.31 7.76
C HIS A 243 17.31 6.48 7.02
N PRO A 244 17.77 7.51 7.76
CA PRO A 244 18.71 8.50 7.24
C PRO A 244 19.92 7.85 6.56
N VAL A 245 20.43 8.48 5.51
CA VAL A 245 21.56 7.97 4.71
C VAL A 245 22.67 9.01 4.59
N SER A 246 23.90 8.54 4.41
CA SER A 246 25.07 9.41 4.19
C SER A 246 25.09 9.99 2.77
N ASP A 247 25.90 11.02 2.55
CA ASP A 247 26.13 11.55 1.20
C ASP A 247 26.80 10.52 0.28
N GLU A 248 27.71 9.69 0.81
CA GLU A 248 28.31 8.57 0.07
C GLU A 248 27.24 7.57 -0.42
N TYR A 249 26.21 7.30 0.40
CA TYR A 249 25.09 6.46 -0.01
C TYR A 249 24.33 7.11 -1.18
N ASN A 250 24.07 8.42 -1.09
CA ASN A 250 23.36 9.17 -2.13
C ASN A 250 24.14 9.14 -3.45
N GLU A 251 25.46 9.33 -3.41
CA GLU A 251 26.32 9.25 -4.59
C GLU A 251 26.28 7.85 -5.22
N LYS A 252 26.39 6.78 -4.42
CA LYS A 252 26.36 5.39 -4.92
C LYS A 252 25.03 4.98 -5.52
N THR A 253 23.92 5.50 -4.98
CA THR A 253 22.56 5.11 -5.37
C THR A 253 21.90 6.05 -6.36
N GLY A 254 22.51 7.21 -6.64
CA GLY A 254 21.88 8.29 -7.40
C GLY A 254 20.72 8.95 -6.64
N ALA A 255 20.80 8.99 -5.29
CA ALA A 255 19.78 9.51 -4.39
C ALA A 255 18.41 8.83 -4.53
N ILE A 256 18.39 7.53 -4.85
CA ILE A 256 17.17 6.71 -4.97
C ILE A 256 17.13 5.70 -3.81
N TRP A 257 16.18 5.88 -2.88
CA TRP A 257 15.91 4.93 -1.80
C TRP A 257 15.12 3.70 -2.27
N MET A 258 14.18 3.91 -3.18
CA MET A 258 13.40 2.82 -3.78
C MET A 258 13.13 3.16 -5.24
N ARG A 259 13.51 2.25 -6.14
CA ARG A 259 13.38 2.43 -7.60
C ARG A 259 11.92 2.52 -8.05
N GLY A 260 11.73 3.11 -9.24
CA GLY A 260 10.43 3.19 -9.91
C GLY A 260 9.77 1.83 -10.11
N HIS A 261 8.56 1.68 -9.58
CA HIS A 261 7.75 0.47 -9.69
C HIS A 261 6.26 0.78 -9.68
N ALA A 262 5.47 -0.22 -10.08
CA ALA A 262 4.03 -0.25 -9.89
C ALA A 262 3.65 -1.32 -8.86
N ASP A 263 2.69 -1.00 -8.00
CA ASP A 263 2.18 -1.91 -6.99
C ASP A 263 1.45 -3.08 -7.65
N GLY A 264 1.63 -4.27 -7.08
CA GLY A 264 1.07 -5.49 -7.63
C GLY A 264 -0.35 -5.79 -7.19
N ASP A 265 -0.95 -4.94 -6.35
CA ASP A 265 -2.27 -5.15 -5.74
C ASP A 265 -3.38 -4.44 -6.54
N ALA A 266 -4.58 -4.30 -5.97
CA ALA A 266 -5.65 -3.52 -6.58
C ALA A 266 -5.59 -2.04 -6.20
N LEU A 267 -5.46 -1.75 -4.91
CA LEU A 267 -5.35 -0.41 -4.35
C LEU A 267 -4.32 -0.42 -3.22
N THR A 268 -3.48 0.59 -3.15
CA THR A 268 -2.58 0.81 -2.01
C THR A 268 -2.99 2.08 -1.26
N PHE A 269 -3.09 2.00 0.07
CA PHE A 269 -3.40 3.14 0.96
C PHE A 269 -2.20 3.45 1.84
N ILE A 270 -1.65 4.65 1.73
CA ILE A 270 -0.41 5.09 2.38
C ILE A 270 -0.74 6.26 3.30
N LEU A 271 -0.36 6.21 4.57
CA LEU A 271 -0.42 7.42 5.41
C LEU A 271 0.48 8.52 4.81
N SER A 272 -0.09 9.71 4.58
CA SER A 272 0.70 10.83 4.06
C SER A 272 1.80 11.21 5.06
N GLN A 273 3.00 11.50 4.55
CA GLN A 273 4.17 11.84 5.36
C GLN A 273 4.78 13.19 4.91
N PRO A 274 5.34 13.99 5.83
CA PRO A 274 5.87 15.32 5.51
C PRO A 274 7.23 15.29 4.81
N ILE A 275 7.96 14.17 4.84
CA ILE A 275 9.23 14.01 4.12
C ILE A 275 8.95 13.98 2.61
N LEU A 276 9.50 14.96 1.89
CA LEU A 276 9.28 15.15 0.46
C LEU A 276 10.16 14.20 -0.37
N SER A 277 9.81 12.92 -0.37
CA SER A 277 10.59 11.85 -1.02
C SER A 277 9.81 10.97 -1.99
N LEU A 278 8.48 10.91 -1.88
CA LEU A 278 7.66 10.15 -2.80
C LEU A 278 7.54 10.89 -4.13
N GLN A 279 7.90 10.23 -5.23
CA GLN A 279 7.72 10.74 -6.57
C GLN A 279 6.82 9.84 -7.40
N ILE A 280 5.93 10.45 -8.18
CA ILE A 280 4.99 9.80 -9.09
C ILE A 280 5.43 10.14 -10.51
N ARG A 281 5.44 9.15 -11.39
CA ARG A 281 5.78 9.32 -12.79
C ARG A 281 4.52 9.53 -13.60
N GLU A 282 4.42 10.65 -14.30
CA GLU A 282 3.30 10.88 -15.20
C GLU A 282 3.32 9.88 -16.36
N HIS A 283 2.15 9.33 -16.70
CA HIS A 283 2.03 8.32 -17.76
C HIS A 283 2.38 8.87 -19.15
N ASP A 284 1.93 10.09 -19.46
CA ASP A 284 2.07 10.67 -20.80
C ASP A 284 3.46 11.26 -21.06
N THR A 285 4.03 11.95 -20.05
CA THR A 285 5.30 12.69 -20.20
C THR A 285 6.51 11.90 -19.68
N GLY A 286 6.28 10.92 -18.79
CA GLY A 286 7.35 10.19 -18.11
C GLY A 286 8.11 11.02 -17.06
N ILE A 287 7.66 12.25 -16.76
CA ILE A 287 8.27 13.16 -15.79
C ILE A 287 7.94 12.70 -14.36
N TRP A 288 8.94 12.75 -13.48
CA TRP A 288 8.80 12.47 -12.06
C TRP A 288 8.36 13.73 -11.31
N LYS A 289 7.27 13.63 -10.54
CA LYS A 289 6.74 14.71 -9.70
C LYS A 289 6.66 14.31 -8.23
N TYR A 290 7.10 15.17 -7.34
CA TYR A 290 7.00 14.98 -5.90
C TYR A 290 5.56 15.09 -5.42
N ALA A 291 5.09 14.06 -4.73
CA ALA A 291 3.79 14.08 -4.08
C ALA A 291 3.86 14.96 -2.82
N THR A 292 3.03 16.00 -2.77
CA THR A 292 2.95 16.91 -1.62
C THR A 292 2.31 16.25 -0.40
N HIS A 293 2.68 16.69 0.81
CA HIS A 293 2.08 16.21 2.06
C HIS A 293 0.71 16.85 2.32
N THR A 294 -0.22 16.07 2.88
CA THR A 294 -1.46 16.58 3.47
C THR A 294 -1.64 15.94 4.84
N PRO A 295 -1.58 16.70 5.94
CA PRO A 295 -1.71 16.15 7.29
C PRO A 295 -3.02 15.37 7.47
N GLY A 296 -2.92 14.21 8.11
CA GLY A 296 -4.08 13.35 8.36
C GLY A 296 -4.76 12.79 7.10
N ALA A 297 -4.08 12.79 5.95
CA ALA A 297 -4.59 12.22 4.71
C ALA A 297 -4.01 10.83 4.42
N LEU A 298 -4.73 10.04 3.62
CA LEU A 298 -4.19 8.90 2.90
C LEU A 298 -3.79 9.33 1.50
N VAL A 299 -2.61 8.91 1.04
CA VAL A 299 -2.25 8.88 -0.38
C VAL A 299 -2.64 7.50 -0.89
N VAL A 300 -3.40 7.44 -1.99
CA VAL A 300 -3.96 6.20 -2.52
C VAL A 300 -3.57 6.04 -3.98
N ASN A 301 -3.15 4.84 -4.38
CA ASN A 301 -2.93 4.51 -5.78
C ASN A 301 -3.65 3.24 -6.24
N ILE A 302 -3.92 3.21 -7.53
CA ILE A 302 -4.36 2.05 -8.28
C ILE A 302 -3.12 1.17 -8.56
N GLY A 303 -3.26 -0.13 -8.30
CA GLY A 303 -2.24 -1.13 -8.60
C GLY A 303 -2.54 -1.94 -9.87
N ASP A 304 -1.61 -2.83 -10.21
CA ASP A 304 -1.64 -3.63 -11.44
C ASP A 304 -2.89 -4.50 -11.55
N MET A 305 -3.43 -5.03 -10.45
CA MET A 305 -4.62 -5.90 -10.52
C MET A 305 -5.86 -5.11 -10.91
N PHE A 306 -6.02 -3.87 -10.43
CA PHE A 306 -7.22 -3.09 -10.75
C PHE A 306 -7.14 -2.42 -12.11
N GLN A 307 -5.93 -2.08 -12.57
CA GLN A 307 -5.69 -1.75 -13.97
C GLN A 307 -6.15 -2.90 -14.89
N GLN A 308 -5.79 -4.14 -14.56
CA GLN A 308 -6.20 -5.31 -15.34
C GLN A 308 -7.71 -5.53 -15.31
N LEU A 309 -8.32 -5.44 -14.13
CA LEU A 309 -9.78 -5.53 -13.97
C LEU A 309 -10.50 -4.47 -14.79
N THR A 310 -9.92 -3.30 -15.03
CA THR A 310 -10.58 -2.23 -15.81
C THR A 310 -10.12 -2.14 -17.26
N GLY A 311 -9.38 -3.14 -17.76
CA GLY A 311 -8.88 -3.15 -19.13
C GLY A 311 -7.93 -1.98 -19.45
N GLY A 312 -7.25 -1.44 -18.44
CA GLY A 312 -6.36 -0.29 -18.58
C GLY A 312 -7.04 1.08 -18.48
N TYR A 313 -8.34 1.12 -18.16
CA TYR A 313 -9.05 2.38 -17.95
C TYR A 313 -8.49 3.14 -16.75
N PHE A 314 -8.37 2.47 -15.60
CA PHE A 314 -7.64 3.00 -14.46
C PHE A 314 -6.14 2.70 -14.61
N LYS A 315 -5.30 3.66 -14.26
CA LYS A 315 -3.85 3.57 -14.49
C LYS A 315 -3.14 3.04 -13.26
N SER A 316 -2.37 1.97 -13.42
CA SER A 316 -1.44 1.48 -12.40
C SER A 316 -0.24 2.42 -12.36
N SER A 317 -0.11 3.15 -11.27
CA SER A 317 0.84 4.25 -11.18
C SER A 317 2.28 3.77 -10.98
N ILE A 318 3.21 4.40 -11.69
CA ILE A 318 4.63 4.20 -11.45
C ILE A 318 5.11 5.25 -10.44
N HIS A 319 5.71 4.81 -9.33
CA HIS A 319 6.20 5.68 -8.29
C HIS A 319 7.56 5.20 -7.73
N ARG A 320 8.30 6.11 -7.09
CA ARG A 320 9.61 5.84 -6.48
C ARG A 320 9.79 6.63 -5.19
N VAL A 321 10.80 6.28 -4.41
CA VAL A 321 11.20 7.05 -3.22
C VAL A 321 12.65 7.50 -3.40
N VAL A 322 12.88 8.81 -3.27
CA VAL A 322 14.19 9.45 -3.40
C VAL A 322 14.68 9.98 -2.06
N THR A 323 15.96 10.34 -1.98
CA THR A 323 16.51 11.00 -0.80
C THR A 323 15.76 12.29 -0.50
N ALA A 324 15.49 12.52 0.79
CA ALA A 324 14.84 13.73 1.26
C ALA A 324 15.66 15.00 0.97
N PRO A 325 15.02 16.18 0.87
CA PRO A 325 15.69 17.47 0.88
C PRO A 325 16.63 17.62 2.09
N GLU A 326 17.65 18.48 1.96
CA GLU A 326 18.71 18.65 2.97
C GLU A 326 18.18 18.92 4.39
N ASP A 327 17.14 19.74 4.51
CA ASP A 327 16.51 20.09 5.79
C ASP A 327 15.70 18.96 6.44
N GLN A 328 15.54 17.84 5.72
CA GLN A 328 14.82 16.64 6.16
C GLN A 328 15.71 15.38 6.24
N ARG A 329 16.99 15.41 5.81
CA ARG A 329 17.84 14.20 5.67
C ARG A 329 18.10 13.47 6.99
N GLN A 330 18.08 14.18 8.11
CA GLN A 330 18.31 13.63 9.45
C GLN A 330 17.10 12.89 10.04
N TYR A 331 15.93 12.99 9.40
CA TYR A 331 14.70 12.38 9.90
C TYR A 331 14.50 10.99 9.30
N TYR A 332 13.96 10.10 10.14
CA TYR A 332 13.38 8.85 9.68
C TYR A 332 12.09 9.12 8.92
N ARG A 333 11.79 8.31 7.89
CA ARG A 333 10.49 8.31 7.22
C ARG A 333 9.73 7.05 7.57
N ASP A 334 8.85 7.18 8.55
CA ASP A 334 7.91 6.14 8.93
C ASP A 334 6.64 6.23 8.09
N THR A 335 6.07 5.10 7.68
CA THR A 335 4.79 5.06 6.98
C THR A 335 4.06 3.76 7.26
N VAL A 336 2.74 3.87 7.34
CA VAL A 336 1.85 2.72 7.44
C VAL A 336 1.13 2.55 6.11
N ILE A 337 1.20 1.36 5.53
CA ILE A 337 0.68 1.07 4.20
C ILE A 337 -0.29 -0.09 4.28
N TYR A 338 -1.43 0.01 3.60
CA TYR A 338 -2.30 -1.12 3.33
C TYR A 338 -2.29 -1.44 1.83
N PHE A 339 -1.75 -2.60 1.48
CA PHE A 339 -1.80 -3.17 0.13
C PHE A 339 -3.06 -4.03 0.00
N CYS A 340 -4.03 -3.60 -0.80
CA CYS A 340 -5.33 -4.26 -0.92
C CYS A 340 -5.37 -5.19 -2.13
N ASN A 341 -5.33 -6.50 -1.86
CA ASN A 341 -5.56 -7.52 -2.88
C ASN A 341 -7.05 -7.88 -2.94
N PRO A 342 -7.60 -8.15 -4.14
CA PRO A 342 -8.92 -8.71 -4.28
C PRO A 342 -8.93 -10.19 -3.86
N VAL A 343 -10.13 -10.79 -3.82
CA VAL A 343 -10.35 -12.22 -3.59
C VAL A 343 -9.41 -13.05 -4.49
N PRO A 344 -8.58 -13.95 -3.95
CA PRO A 344 -7.50 -14.61 -4.71
C PRO A 344 -7.97 -15.42 -5.92
N THR A 345 -9.20 -15.95 -5.88
CA THR A 345 -9.76 -16.84 -6.91
C THR A 345 -10.41 -16.09 -8.08
N VAL A 346 -10.60 -14.76 -7.98
CA VAL A 346 -11.23 -13.98 -9.07
C VAL A 346 -10.28 -13.82 -10.25
N TYR A 347 -10.83 -13.82 -11.45
CA TYR A 347 -10.08 -13.53 -12.67
C TYR A 347 -9.83 -12.02 -12.83
N LEU A 348 -8.61 -11.67 -13.27
CA LEU A 348 -8.22 -10.29 -13.57
C LEU A 348 -8.49 -9.96 -15.03
N ASP A 349 -9.75 -9.64 -15.34
CA ASP A 349 -10.18 -9.20 -16.67
C ASP A 349 -11.40 -8.25 -16.61
N PRO A 350 -11.58 -7.36 -17.61
CA PRO A 350 -12.67 -6.39 -17.62
C PRO A 350 -14.05 -6.97 -17.89
N ASP A 351 -14.12 -8.11 -18.56
CA ASP A 351 -15.39 -8.79 -18.81
C ASP A 351 -16.06 -9.19 -17.49
N SER A 352 -15.26 -9.54 -16.48
CA SER A 352 -15.74 -9.88 -15.14
C SER A 352 -16.39 -8.70 -14.41
N LEU A 353 -16.19 -7.44 -14.81
CA LEU A 353 -16.88 -6.31 -14.17
C LEU A 353 -18.30 -6.08 -14.69
N GLU A 354 -18.62 -6.59 -15.89
CA GLU A 354 -19.93 -6.41 -16.53
C GLU A 354 -20.31 -4.91 -16.63
N SER A 355 -19.32 -4.05 -16.89
CA SER A 355 -19.47 -2.60 -16.85
C SER A 355 -19.99 -2.03 -18.18
N PRO A 356 -21.16 -1.37 -18.19
CA PRO A 356 -21.67 -0.68 -19.38
C PRO A 356 -20.70 0.37 -19.93
N LYS A 357 -19.95 1.03 -19.04
CA LYS A 357 -18.95 2.01 -19.45
C LYS A 357 -17.76 1.38 -20.16
N LEU A 358 -17.18 0.32 -19.60
CA LEU A 358 -16.07 -0.38 -20.26
C LEU A 358 -16.51 -0.95 -21.61
N ASP A 359 -17.74 -1.44 -21.70
CA ASP A 359 -18.36 -1.91 -22.94
C ASP A 359 -18.44 -0.80 -23.99
N ARG A 360 -18.93 0.39 -23.63
CA ARG A 360 -18.95 1.55 -24.54
C ARG A 360 -17.56 2.02 -24.96
N LEU A 361 -16.56 1.86 -24.10
CA LEU A 361 -15.16 2.19 -24.40
C LEU A 361 -14.45 1.09 -25.21
N GLY A 362 -15.11 -0.05 -25.46
CA GLY A 362 -14.51 -1.19 -26.14
C GLY A 362 -13.41 -1.90 -25.33
N LEU A 363 -13.37 -1.69 -24.01
CA LEU A 363 -12.39 -2.27 -23.11
C LEU A 363 -12.86 -3.66 -22.66
N LYS A 364 -12.49 -4.66 -23.45
CA LYS A 364 -12.82 -6.07 -23.25
C LYS A 364 -11.57 -6.90 -22.96
N ARG A 365 -11.76 -8.13 -22.49
CA ARG A 365 -10.63 -9.05 -22.26
C ARG A 365 -9.88 -9.30 -23.57
N ASP A 366 -8.56 -9.07 -23.55
CA ASP A 366 -7.70 -9.50 -24.64
C ASP A 366 -7.58 -11.03 -24.64
N GLN A 367 -8.16 -11.67 -25.66
CA GLN A 367 -8.18 -13.12 -25.82
C GLN A 367 -6.79 -13.72 -26.09
N LYS A 368 -5.79 -12.89 -26.45
CA LYS A 368 -4.40 -13.33 -26.63
C LYS A 368 -3.67 -13.51 -25.30
N LEU A 369 -4.14 -12.87 -24.24
CA LEU A 369 -3.54 -12.98 -22.91
C LEU A 369 -4.11 -14.18 -22.17
N GLU A 370 -3.24 -14.93 -21.50
CA GLU A 370 -3.65 -16.01 -20.61
C GLU A 370 -4.61 -15.45 -19.54
N ARG A 371 -5.73 -16.12 -19.28
CA ARG A 371 -6.67 -15.70 -18.24
C ARG A 371 -6.15 -16.15 -16.87
N ILE A 372 -5.79 -15.19 -16.02
CA ILE A 372 -5.16 -15.46 -14.72
C ILE A 372 -6.02 -14.97 -13.56
N THR A 373 -5.87 -15.60 -12.41
CA THR A 373 -6.49 -15.18 -11.15
C THR A 373 -5.64 -14.14 -10.41
N ALA A 374 -6.25 -13.45 -9.46
CA ALA A 374 -5.54 -12.55 -8.55
C ALA A 374 -4.41 -13.25 -7.79
N ARG A 375 -4.60 -14.51 -7.38
CA ARG A 375 -3.57 -15.32 -6.72
C ARG A 375 -2.36 -15.56 -7.62
N GLN A 376 -2.57 -15.99 -8.87
CA GLN A 376 -1.48 -16.23 -9.82
C GLN A 376 -0.65 -14.96 -10.07
N TRP A 377 -1.30 -13.79 -10.13
CA TRP A 377 -0.62 -12.51 -10.23
C TRP A 377 0.16 -12.15 -8.96
N ASP A 378 -0.48 -12.29 -7.78
CA ASP A 378 0.12 -11.99 -6.48
C ASP A 378 1.38 -12.82 -6.22
N ASP A 379 1.31 -14.11 -6.52
CA ASP A 379 2.42 -15.06 -6.39
C ASP A 379 3.54 -14.70 -7.36
N LYS A 380 3.22 -14.36 -8.62
CA LYS A 380 4.25 -13.98 -9.60
C LYS A 380 4.95 -12.67 -9.24
N LYS A 381 4.21 -11.67 -8.75
CA LYS A 381 4.79 -10.43 -8.23
C LYS A 381 5.59 -10.69 -6.95
N GLY A 382 5.17 -11.63 -6.11
CA GLY A 382 5.92 -12.10 -4.95
C GLY A 382 7.30 -12.65 -5.33
N GLU A 383 7.37 -13.59 -6.27
CA GLU A 383 8.64 -14.12 -6.79
C GLU A 383 9.56 -12.99 -7.26
N PHE A 384 9.02 -12.02 -7.97
CA PHE A 384 9.79 -10.90 -8.49
C PHE A 384 10.33 -9.98 -7.39
N PHE A 385 9.48 -9.55 -6.46
CA PHE A 385 9.87 -8.62 -5.40
C PHE A 385 10.79 -9.24 -4.34
N ASN A 386 10.85 -10.57 -4.23
CA ASN A 386 11.79 -11.24 -3.35
C ASN A 386 13.21 -11.38 -3.93
N ARG A 387 13.45 -11.03 -5.21
CA ARG A 387 14.79 -11.12 -5.83
C ARG A 387 15.76 -10.09 -5.25
N THR A 388 16.76 -10.48 -4.50
CA THR A 388 17.65 -9.54 -3.80
C THR A 388 18.66 -8.79 -4.69
N SER A 389 18.79 -9.15 -5.97
CA SER A 389 19.83 -8.64 -6.88
C SER A 389 19.43 -7.40 -7.70
N ALA A 390 20.45 -6.69 -8.21
CA ALA A 390 20.33 -5.46 -8.97
C ALA A 390 19.62 -5.60 -10.34
N ASN A 391 19.46 -6.83 -10.86
CA ASN A 391 18.91 -7.17 -12.20
C ASN A 391 17.40 -6.91 -12.35
N ARG A 392 16.80 -6.12 -11.47
CA ARG A 392 15.41 -5.71 -11.61
C ARG A 392 15.21 -4.72 -12.78
N THR A 393 16.26 -4.11 -13.33
CA THR A 393 16.22 -2.96 -14.26
C THR A 393 15.60 -3.15 -15.65
N GLN A 394 14.95 -4.28 -15.94
CA GLN A 394 14.37 -4.55 -17.26
C GLN A 394 12.85 -4.46 -17.19
N ASN A 395 12.25 -3.93 -18.27
CA ASN A 395 10.82 -4.08 -18.49
C ASN A 395 10.50 -5.58 -18.56
N ILE A 396 9.62 -6.03 -17.67
CA ILE A 396 9.23 -7.42 -17.58
C ILE A 396 7.73 -7.52 -17.85
N SER A 397 7.35 -8.59 -18.54
CA SER A 397 5.95 -8.97 -18.68
C SER A 397 5.68 -10.25 -17.91
N PHE A 398 4.57 -10.31 -17.19
CA PHE A 398 4.05 -11.52 -16.57
C PHE A 398 2.79 -11.94 -17.31
N PHE A 399 2.71 -13.20 -17.74
CA PHE A 399 1.54 -13.72 -18.46
C PHE A 399 1.15 -12.84 -19.67
N GLY A 400 2.14 -12.36 -20.42
CA GLY A 400 1.96 -11.45 -21.56
C GLY A 400 1.58 -10.00 -21.21
N ARG A 401 1.43 -9.66 -19.93
CA ARG A 401 1.04 -8.33 -19.46
C ARG A 401 2.25 -7.53 -19.00
N PRO A 402 2.39 -6.26 -19.42
CA PRO A 402 3.44 -5.41 -18.90
C PRO A 402 3.21 -5.17 -17.40
N THR A 403 4.27 -5.27 -16.61
CA THR A 403 4.30 -4.77 -15.24
C THR A 403 5.61 -4.06 -15.01
N VAL A 404 5.55 -2.88 -14.39
CA VAL A 404 6.76 -2.11 -14.13
C VAL A 404 7.39 -2.61 -12.85
N GLY A 405 8.18 -3.67 -12.99
CA GLY A 405 9.13 -4.11 -11.99
C GLY A 405 10.52 -3.59 -12.33
N SER A 406 10.84 -2.34 -11.95
CA SER A 406 12.13 -1.63 -12.12
C SER A 406 12.49 -1.10 -13.52
N LEU A 407 12.20 0.21 -13.67
CA LEU A 407 12.85 1.20 -14.53
C LEU A 407 12.68 1.07 -16.05
N ILE A 408 11.93 2.04 -16.60
CA ILE A 408 12.36 2.70 -17.85
C ILE A 408 13.81 3.12 -17.62
N GLY A 409 14.74 2.72 -18.50
CA GLY A 409 16.14 3.09 -18.38
C GLY A 409 16.26 4.60 -18.15
N GLU A 410 16.52 5.01 -16.91
CA GLU A 410 16.76 6.40 -16.59
C GLU A 410 18.17 6.69 -17.11
N GLN A 411 18.27 7.27 -18.30
CA GLN A 411 19.45 8.10 -18.57
C GLN A 411 19.47 9.14 -17.46
N GLN A 412 20.50 9.09 -16.62
CA GLN A 412 20.76 10.14 -15.64
C GLN A 412 20.64 11.48 -16.37
N PRO A 413 19.87 12.46 -15.86
CA PRO A 413 20.19 13.84 -16.20
C PRO A 413 21.65 14.01 -15.78
N ALA A 414 22.53 14.34 -16.74
CA ALA A 414 23.90 14.68 -16.44
C ALA A 414 23.90 15.62 -15.25
N ALA A 415 24.65 15.28 -14.19
CA ALA A 415 24.79 16.10 -13.01
C ALA A 415 25.14 17.52 -13.48
N GLY A 416 24.13 18.38 -13.51
CA GLY A 416 24.32 19.79 -13.78
C GLY A 416 25.16 20.30 -12.63
N LYS A 417 26.43 20.56 -12.90
CA LYS A 417 27.30 21.31 -12.01
C LYS A 417 26.50 22.53 -11.56
N VAL A 418 26.12 22.55 -10.28
CA VAL A 418 25.72 23.78 -9.62
C VAL A 418 27.01 24.60 -9.56
N SER A 419 27.22 25.43 -10.58
CA SER A 419 28.20 26.50 -10.52
C SER A 419 27.70 27.51 -9.49
N SER A 420 28.59 27.80 -8.53
CA SER A 420 28.58 28.89 -7.54
C SER A 420 27.62 30.05 -7.78
#